data_AF-A0A812MW12-F1
#
_entry.id   AF-A0A812MW12-F1
#
_cell.length_a   1.000
_cell.length_b   1.000
_cell.length_c   1.000
_cell.angle_alpha   90.00
_cell.angle_beta   90.00
_cell.angle_gamma   90.00
#
_symmetry.space_group_name_H-M   'P 1'
#
loop_
_entity.id
_entity.type
_entity.pdbx_description
1 polymer ?
#
loop_
_entity_poly.entity_id
_entity_poly.type
_entity_poly.pdbx_seq_one_letter_code
_entity_poly.pdbx_strand_id
1 'polypeptide(L)'
;MGQQNCGCGPCEKDESEATSRVEYGGGSGYALDKAAEETIFEPPTAPLSLKGSPKAWGPVEAEALATALEDSKSSLSKAWAKFRGEFGVQVNIWGSLAIGGPQRGTNSKQKDREGAKKAIESALAQFESDPFEAANSLQTAIRGPAANALNNATLAAAKNIQTMTLQAARREELSTLMSQKDTAVKMAPMHLQQLLEECRLDAKLDSTVREALDLESTHT
;
A
#
# COMPACT_ATOMS: atom_id res chain seq x y z
N MET A 1 63.18 -2.29 23.98
CA MET A 1 62.44 -3.48 24.45
C MET A 1 61.76 -4.09 23.25
N GLY A 2 61.65 -5.42 23.15
CA GLY A 2 60.99 -6.10 22.02
C GLY A 2 61.82 -6.13 20.74
N GLN A 3 62.06 -7.32 20.19
CA GLN A 3 62.66 -7.59 18.90
C GLN A 3 62.10 -8.95 18.41
N GLN A 4 62.06 -9.19 17.09
CA GLN A 4 61.65 -10.46 16.44
C GLN A 4 60.14 -10.77 16.59
N ASN A 5 59.47 -11.67 15.83
CA ASN A 5 59.53 -12.23 14.46
C ASN A 5 58.20 -13.02 14.29
N CYS A 6 57.60 -13.34 13.14
CA CYS A 6 57.77 -13.07 11.69
C CYS A 6 56.36 -13.22 11.04
N GLY A 7 56.09 -13.15 9.73
CA GLY A 7 56.90 -12.95 8.51
C GLY A 7 56.13 -13.54 7.30
N CYS A 8 56.54 -13.19 6.06
CA CYS A 8 55.94 -13.63 4.79
C CYS A 8 54.47 -13.20 4.53
N GLY A 9 54.04 -12.94 3.29
CA GLY A 9 54.75 -12.91 2.01
C GLY A 9 53.72 -12.86 0.85
N PRO A 10 54.00 -12.20 -0.29
CA PRO A 10 53.01 -11.98 -1.35
C PRO A 10 52.93 -13.13 -2.37
N CYS A 11 51.75 -13.30 -2.98
CA CYS A 11 51.57 -14.02 -4.23
C CYS A 11 50.66 -13.18 -5.14
N GLU A 12 51.20 -12.70 -6.26
CA GLU A 12 50.43 -12.13 -7.38
C GLU A 12 50.08 -13.22 -8.40
N LYS A 13 49.33 -12.82 -9.45
CA LYS A 13 49.20 -13.45 -10.78
C LYS A 13 48.26 -14.66 -10.90
N ASP A 14 47.82 -15.01 -12.11
CA ASP A 14 47.41 -14.28 -13.34
C ASP A 14 46.94 -15.38 -14.33
N GLU A 15 46.34 -15.01 -15.47
CA GLU A 15 46.12 -15.90 -16.63
C GLU A 15 45.20 -17.13 -16.37
N SER A 16 44.67 -17.86 -17.36
CA SER A 16 44.16 -17.47 -18.69
C SER A 16 43.18 -18.57 -19.20
N GLU A 17 42.85 -18.53 -20.48
CA GLU A 17 41.91 -19.39 -21.23
C GLU A 17 42.04 -20.92 -21.02
N ALA A 18 40.91 -21.64 -21.03
CA ALA A 18 40.80 -22.92 -21.75
C ALA A 18 39.33 -23.34 -22.01
N THR A 19 39.11 -24.00 -23.14
CA THR A 19 37.80 -24.47 -23.64
C THR A 19 37.61 -25.99 -23.47
N SER A 20 36.45 -26.48 -23.91
CA SER A 20 36.20 -27.85 -24.42
C SER A 20 35.79 -28.98 -23.47
N ARG A 21 34.47 -29.24 -23.47
CA ARG A 21 33.86 -30.48 -24.01
C ARG A 21 34.60 -31.81 -23.75
N VAL A 22 33.98 -32.65 -22.91
CA VAL A 22 33.98 -34.11 -23.09
C VAL A 22 32.53 -34.59 -23.13
N GLU A 23 32.19 -35.35 -24.17
CA GLU A 23 30.90 -36.05 -24.32
C GLU A 23 31.12 -37.58 -24.23
N TYR A 24 30.02 -38.33 -24.32
CA TYR A 24 29.91 -39.77 -24.66
C TYR A 24 30.17 -40.83 -23.57
N GLY A 25 29.09 -41.59 -23.31
CA GLY A 25 29.14 -43.05 -23.17
C GLY A 25 28.82 -43.62 -21.77
N GLY A 26 27.69 -44.31 -21.55
CA GLY A 26 26.48 -44.45 -22.37
C GLY A 26 25.66 -45.73 -22.11
N GLY A 27 24.33 -45.63 -22.17
CA GLY A 27 23.38 -46.76 -22.23
C GLY A 27 23.01 -47.42 -20.88
N SER A 28 21.91 -48.17 -20.78
CA SER A 28 20.76 -48.28 -21.71
C SER A 28 19.54 -48.94 -21.04
N GLY A 29 18.34 -48.41 -21.28
CA GLY A 29 17.04 -49.01 -20.89
C GLY A 29 16.75 -49.01 -19.37
N TYR A 30 15.50 -49.11 -18.91
CA TYR A 30 14.20 -49.12 -19.58
C TYR A 30 13.17 -48.51 -18.60
N ALA A 31 12.17 -47.72 -19.01
CA ALA A 31 11.84 -47.14 -20.31
C ALA A 31 11.06 -45.82 -20.11
N LEU A 32 10.70 -45.13 -21.20
CA LEU A 32 9.78 -43.98 -21.22
C LEU A 32 8.73 -44.21 -22.30
N ASP A 33 7.54 -44.66 -21.92
CA ASP A 33 6.36 -44.62 -22.78
C ASP A 33 5.05 -44.76 -21.97
N LYS A 34 3.95 -44.21 -22.49
CA LYS A 34 2.57 -44.27 -21.93
C LYS A 34 2.36 -43.84 -20.47
N ALA A 35 2.43 -42.53 -20.24
CA ALA A 35 1.59 -41.81 -19.26
C ALA A 35 1.25 -40.39 -19.74
N ALA A 36 1.04 -40.23 -21.05
CA ALA A 36 0.81 -38.94 -21.71
C ALA A 36 -0.47 -38.96 -22.58
N GLU A 37 -1.52 -39.58 -22.05
CA GLU A 37 -2.86 -39.60 -22.63
C GLU A 37 -3.85 -39.03 -21.59
N GLU A 38 -4.53 -37.94 -21.96
CA GLU A 38 -5.84 -37.52 -21.45
C GLU A 38 -6.08 -37.46 -19.92
N THR A 39 -5.38 -36.56 -19.21
CA THR A 39 -6.09 -35.74 -18.20
C THR A 39 -6.72 -34.53 -18.88
N ILE A 40 -7.73 -34.79 -19.72
CA ILE A 40 -8.71 -33.76 -20.09
C ILE A 40 -9.34 -33.31 -18.76
N PHE A 41 -9.12 -32.07 -18.36
CA PHE A 41 -9.74 -31.53 -17.17
C PHE A 41 -11.19 -31.14 -17.51
N GLU A 42 -12.03 -32.16 -17.73
CA GLU A 42 -13.46 -31.96 -17.88
C GLU A 42 -13.98 -31.19 -16.66
N PRO A 43 -14.80 -30.15 -16.88
CA PRO A 43 -15.15 -29.23 -15.81
C PRO A 43 -15.93 -29.95 -14.72
N PRO A 44 -15.84 -29.52 -13.45
CA PRO A 44 -16.70 -30.02 -12.39
C PRO A 44 -18.16 -29.73 -12.75
N THR A 45 -18.84 -30.71 -13.32
CA THR A 45 -20.25 -30.65 -13.79
C THR A 45 -21.25 -30.73 -12.64
N ALA A 46 -20.87 -30.21 -11.47
CA ALA A 46 -21.82 -29.64 -10.56
C ALA A 46 -22.41 -28.39 -11.23
N PRO A 47 -23.74 -28.30 -11.45
CA PRO A 47 -24.35 -27.03 -11.78
C PRO A 47 -24.20 -26.11 -10.55
N LEU A 48 -23.15 -25.30 -10.54
CA LEU A 48 -23.12 -24.08 -9.74
C LEU A 48 -24.38 -23.30 -10.13
N SER A 49 -25.38 -23.35 -9.25
CA SER A 49 -26.68 -22.72 -9.49
C SER A 49 -26.52 -21.23 -9.24
N LEU A 50 -25.87 -20.57 -10.19
CA LEU A 50 -25.85 -19.12 -10.37
C LEU A 50 -27.31 -18.70 -10.58
N LYS A 51 -28.00 -18.45 -9.46
CA LYS A 51 -29.41 -18.04 -9.39
C LYS A 51 -29.54 -16.55 -9.73
N GLY A 52 -29.05 -16.24 -10.92
CA GLY A 52 -28.85 -14.92 -11.46
C GLY A 52 -27.99 -15.08 -12.70
N SER A 53 -28.45 -14.52 -13.82
CA SER A 53 -27.49 -13.77 -14.62
C SER A 53 -27.13 -12.54 -13.78
N PRO A 54 -25.86 -12.13 -13.67
CA PRO A 54 -25.46 -11.03 -12.79
C PRO A 54 -26.33 -9.81 -13.10
N LYS A 55 -27.02 -9.30 -12.07
CA LYS A 55 -28.12 -8.34 -12.21
C LYS A 55 -27.63 -7.14 -13.01
N ALA A 56 -28.02 -7.08 -14.28
CA ALA A 56 -27.22 -6.41 -15.29
C ALA A 56 -27.34 -4.88 -15.19
N TRP A 57 -26.58 -4.27 -14.27
CA TRP A 57 -26.67 -2.86 -13.93
C TRP A 57 -26.68 -1.96 -15.17
N GLY A 58 -27.65 -1.06 -15.25
CA GLY A 58 -27.75 -0.09 -16.33
C GLY A 58 -26.54 0.85 -16.32
N PRO A 59 -26.21 1.53 -17.43
CA PRO A 59 -25.16 2.55 -17.44
C PRO A 59 -25.43 3.65 -16.41
N VAL A 60 -26.71 4.02 -16.21
CA VAL A 60 -27.17 4.97 -15.19
C VAL A 60 -26.87 4.48 -13.75
N GLU A 61 -26.97 3.17 -13.51
CA GLU A 61 -26.73 2.57 -12.19
C GLU A 61 -25.21 2.45 -11.92
N ALA A 62 -24.40 2.18 -12.96
CA ALA A 62 -22.94 2.25 -12.89
C ALA A 62 -22.45 3.67 -12.56
N GLU A 63 -22.98 4.68 -13.24
CA GLU A 63 -22.62 6.10 -13.08
C GLU A 63 -23.03 6.63 -11.70
N ALA A 64 -24.20 6.23 -11.19
CA ALA A 64 -24.63 6.53 -9.84
C ALA A 64 -23.76 5.87 -8.76
N LEU A 65 -23.32 4.61 -8.96
CA LEU A 65 -22.39 3.93 -8.06
C LEU A 65 -20.99 4.55 -8.07
N ALA A 66 -20.47 4.89 -9.26
CA ALA A 66 -19.20 5.60 -9.40
C ALA A 66 -19.25 6.96 -8.68
N THR A 67 -20.33 7.74 -8.85
CA THR A 67 -20.51 9.03 -8.17
C THR A 67 -20.58 8.87 -6.64
N ALA A 68 -21.29 7.86 -6.12
CA ALA A 68 -21.35 7.58 -4.68
C ALA A 68 -19.97 7.17 -4.11
N LEU A 69 -19.16 6.45 -4.89
CA LEU A 69 -17.77 6.12 -4.54
C LEU A 69 -16.87 7.36 -4.54
N GLU A 70 -17.04 8.29 -5.48
CA GLU A 70 -16.33 9.58 -5.49
C GLU A 70 -16.69 10.46 -4.28
N ASP A 71 -17.97 10.63 -3.95
CA ASP A 71 -18.43 11.40 -2.78
C ASP A 71 -17.84 10.86 -1.45
N SER A 72 -17.61 9.54 -1.38
CA SER A 72 -16.98 8.89 -0.23
C SER A 72 -15.52 9.29 -0.02
N LYS A 73 -14.82 9.84 -1.05
CA LYS A 73 -13.46 10.40 -0.91
C LYS A 73 -13.40 11.62 0.02
N SER A 74 -14.53 12.24 0.33
CA SER A 74 -14.64 13.33 1.31
C SER A 74 -14.11 13.00 2.71
N SER A 75 -13.91 11.71 3.05
CA SER A 75 -13.24 11.28 4.29
C SER A 75 -11.76 11.69 4.36
N LEU A 76 -11.04 11.76 3.23
CA LEU A 76 -9.62 12.11 3.19
C LEU A 76 -9.39 13.58 3.57
N SER A 77 -10.17 14.50 3.02
CA SER A 77 -10.11 15.92 3.36
C SER A 77 -10.39 16.16 4.86
N LYS A 78 -11.37 15.44 5.44
CA LYS A 78 -11.66 15.49 6.89
C LYS A 78 -10.48 14.98 7.74
N ALA A 79 -9.75 13.96 7.28
CA ALA A 79 -8.55 13.46 7.96
C ALA A 79 -7.40 14.47 7.94
N TRP A 80 -7.15 15.12 6.80
CA TRP A 80 -6.17 16.20 6.67
C TRP A 80 -6.52 17.43 7.52
N ALA A 81 -7.80 17.83 7.55
CA ALA A 81 -8.27 18.91 8.41
C ALA A 81 -8.05 18.61 9.91
N LYS A 82 -8.35 17.38 10.35
CA LYS A 82 -8.06 16.94 11.73
C LYS A 82 -6.56 17.00 12.03
N PHE A 83 -5.72 16.44 11.16
CA PHE A 83 -4.27 16.46 11.34
C PHE A 83 -3.69 17.89 11.39
N ARG A 84 -4.17 18.79 10.52
CA ARG A 84 -3.80 20.23 10.53
C ARG A 84 -4.10 20.86 11.90
N GLY A 85 -5.21 20.50 12.54
CA GLY A 85 -5.55 20.90 13.92
C GLY A 85 -4.62 20.30 14.99
N GLU A 86 -4.46 18.98 15.03
CA GLU A 86 -3.59 18.27 15.99
C GLU A 86 -2.13 18.73 15.91
N PHE A 87 -1.65 19.06 14.72
CA PHE A 87 -0.31 19.61 14.49
C PHE A 87 -0.20 21.07 14.93
N GLY A 88 -1.23 21.90 14.71
CA GLY A 88 -1.28 23.27 15.23
C GLY A 88 -1.17 23.32 16.76
N VAL A 89 -1.86 22.41 17.46
CA VAL A 89 -1.72 22.24 18.92
C VAL A 89 -0.28 21.86 19.30
N GLN A 90 0.35 20.93 18.58
CA GLN A 90 1.74 20.53 18.84
C GLN A 90 2.75 21.68 18.63
N VAL A 91 2.57 22.51 17.60
CA VAL A 91 3.41 23.69 17.35
C VAL A 91 3.24 24.73 18.48
N ASN A 92 2.01 24.94 18.98
CA ASN A 92 1.77 25.83 20.11
C ASN A 92 2.47 25.33 21.39
N ILE A 93 2.41 24.02 21.68
CA ILE A 93 3.13 23.40 22.81
C ILE A 93 4.64 23.62 22.69
N TRP A 94 5.22 23.41 21.50
CA TRP A 94 6.65 23.68 21.28
C TRP A 94 7.01 25.16 21.50
N GLY A 95 6.16 26.09 21.09
CA GLY A 95 6.31 27.53 21.31
C GLY A 95 6.29 27.90 22.79
N SER A 96 5.30 27.43 23.55
CA SER A 96 5.20 27.67 25.00
C SER A 96 6.42 27.12 25.75
N LEU A 97 6.92 25.94 25.38
CA LEU A 97 8.11 25.33 25.98
C LEU A 97 9.42 26.08 25.67
N ALA A 98 9.47 26.88 24.60
CA ALA A 98 10.65 27.68 24.26
C ALA A 98 10.79 28.95 25.12
N ILE A 99 9.69 29.44 25.71
CA ILE A 99 9.65 30.67 26.51
C ILE A 99 10.12 30.43 27.96
N GLY A 100 9.95 29.21 28.49
CA GLY A 100 10.06 28.91 29.92
C GLY A 100 11.31 28.16 30.41
N GLY A 101 12.35 27.97 29.61
CA GLY A 101 13.47 27.07 29.95
C GLY A 101 14.89 27.61 29.69
N PRO A 102 15.87 27.37 30.58
CA PRO A 102 17.26 27.74 30.34
C PRO A 102 17.91 26.86 29.26
N GLN A 103 18.62 27.49 28.31
CA GLN A 103 19.11 26.88 27.05
C GLN A 103 20.20 25.79 27.16
N ARG A 104 20.48 25.24 28.35
CA ARG A 104 21.54 24.23 28.56
C ARG A 104 21.04 22.82 28.20
N GLY A 105 21.07 22.50 26.90
CA GLY A 105 20.93 21.12 26.39
C GLY A 105 19.89 20.91 25.29
N THR A 106 19.26 21.96 24.77
CA THR A 106 18.08 21.86 23.89
C THR A 106 18.37 21.67 22.40
N ASN A 107 19.60 21.89 21.93
CA ASN A 107 19.91 22.10 20.50
C ASN A 107 19.48 20.96 19.55
N SER A 108 19.62 19.68 19.92
CA SER A 108 19.09 18.59 19.08
C SER A 108 17.56 18.65 19.06
N LYS A 109 16.90 18.58 20.22
CA LYS A 109 15.44 18.53 20.32
C LYS A 109 14.76 19.75 19.67
N GLN A 110 15.41 20.91 19.66
CA GLN A 110 14.95 22.07 18.90
C GLN A 110 15.08 21.85 17.38
N LYS A 111 16.26 21.46 16.89
CA LYS A 111 16.50 21.14 15.47
C LYS A 111 15.57 20.03 14.97
N ASP A 112 15.31 19.01 15.79
CA ASP A 112 14.41 17.89 15.49
C ASP A 112 12.95 18.37 15.35
N ARG A 113 12.50 19.29 16.23
CA ARG A 113 11.19 19.95 16.12
C ARG A 113 11.09 20.86 14.90
N GLU A 114 12.12 21.65 14.60
CA GLU A 114 12.13 22.58 13.46
C GLU A 114 12.20 21.83 12.11
N GLY A 115 12.91 20.69 12.07
CA GLY A 115 12.89 19.77 10.94
C GLY A 115 11.53 19.10 10.75
N ALA A 116 10.95 18.54 11.82
CA ALA A 116 9.60 18.00 11.82
C ALA A 116 8.56 19.04 11.36
N LYS A 117 8.69 20.28 11.87
CA LYS A 117 7.80 21.39 11.54
C LYS A 117 7.81 21.67 10.04
N LYS A 118 8.98 21.94 9.46
CA LYS A 118 9.12 22.26 8.03
C LYS A 118 8.62 21.14 7.12
N ALA A 119 8.93 19.88 7.45
CA ALA A 119 8.49 18.74 6.65
C ALA A 119 6.96 18.57 6.66
N ILE A 120 6.32 18.76 7.83
CA ILE A 120 4.87 18.67 7.97
C ILE A 120 4.15 19.87 7.34
N GLU A 121 4.68 21.09 7.49
CA GLU A 121 4.15 22.29 6.82
C GLU A 121 4.22 22.16 5.30
N SER A 122 5.31 21.60 4.77
CA SER A 122 5.44 21.30 3.33
C SER A 122 4.38 20.30 2.85
N ALA A 123 4.16 19.19 3.57
CA ALA A 123 3.12 18.21 3.23
C ALA A 123 1.71 18.80 3.36
N LEU A 124 1.46 19.65 4.36
CA LEU A 124 0.18 20.34 4.55
C LEU A 124 -0.15 21.37 3.46
N ALA A 125 0.86 21.90 2.77
CA ALA A 125 0.68 22.74 1.58
C ALA A 125 0.52 21.90 0.31
N GLN A 126 1.34 20.86 0.14
CA GLN A 126 1.30 19.93 -0.99
C GLN A 126 -0.05 19.22 -1.13
N PHE A 127 -0.77 18.98 -0.02
CA PHE A 127 -2.10 18.36 -0.02
C PHE A 127 -3.12 19.10 -0.91
N GLU A 128 -2.99 20.41 -1.08
CA GLU A 128 -3.93 21.22 -1.87
C GLU A 128 -3.67 21.12 -3.39
N SER A 129 -2.57 20.49 -3.81
CA SER A 129 -2.25 20.17 -5.22
C SER A 129 -2.15 18.67 -5.52
N ASP A 130 -1.57 17.87 -4.62
CA ASP A 130 -1.47 16.41 -4.73
C ASP A 130 -1.64 15.74 -3.35
N PRO A 131 -2.83 15.19 -3.04
CA PRO A 131 -3.09 14.47 -1.79
C PRO A 131 -2.29 13.17 -1.59
N PHE A 132 -1.81 12.54 -2.66
CA PHE A 132 -1.05 11.28 -2.61
C PHE A 132 0.44 11.54 -2.36
N GLU A 133 1.04 12.47 -3.10
CA GLU A 133 2.43 12.88 -2.87
C GLU A 133 2.56 13.54 -1.49
N ALA A 134 1.61 14.38 -1.08
CA ALA A 134 1.55 14.93 0.27
C ALA A 134 1.49 13.85 1.37
N ALA A 135 0.74 12.77 1.14
CA ALA A 135 0.68 11.66 2.09
C ALA A 135 2.02 10.92 2.18
N ASN A 136 2.74 10.74 1.07
CA ASN A 136 4.08 10.14 1.05
C ASN A 136 5.14 11.04 1.70
N SER A 137 5.09 12.35 1.46
CA SER A 137 5.90 13.36 2.15
C SER A 137 5.67 13.32 3.66
N LEU A 138 4.41 13.27 4.10
CA LEU A 138 4.05 13.14 5.52
C LEU A 138 4.52 11.80 6.11
N GLN A 139 4.37 10.69 5.38
CA GLN A 139 4.84 9.36 5.80
C GLN A 139 6.34 9.37 6.07
N THR A 140 7.10 10.05 5.22
CA THR A 140 8.56 10.23 5.36
C THR A 140 8.90 11.10 6.58
N ALA A 141 8.19 12.22 6.76
CA ALA A 141 8.37 13.11 7.91
C ALA A 141 8.14 12.40 9.27
N ILE A 142 7.16 11.49 9.36
CA ILE A 142 6.82 10.77 10.60
C ILE A 142 7.56 9.43 10.78
N ARG A 143 8.53 9.09 9.92
CA ARG A 143 9.38 7.88 10.04
C ARG A 143 10.78 8.17 10.60
N GLY A 144 11.29 9.39 10.45
CA GLY A 144 12.61 9.79 10.96
C GLY A 144 12.62 10.21 12.44
N PRO A 145 13.76 10.74 12.96
CA PRO A 145 13.87 11.25 14.33
C PRO A 145 12.82 12.33 14.68
N ALA A 146 12.32 13.05 13.68
CA ALA A 146 11.19 13.97 13.75
C ALA A 146 9.93 13.35 14.42
N ALA A 147 9.70 12.03 14.27
CA ALA A 147 8.61 11.33 14.92
C ALA A 147 8.65 11.46 16.46
N ASN A 148 9.85 11.45 17.05
CA ASN A 148 10.08 11.57 18.49
C ASN A 148 9.79 12.99 19.03
N ALA A 149 9.61 13.97 18.15
CA ALA A 149 9.21 15.33 18.54
C ALA A 149 7.69 15.51 18.60
N LEU A 150 6.91 14.61 17.98
CA LEU A 150 5.45 14.67 17.86
C LEU A 150 4.76 13.99 19.05
N ASN A 151 3.52 14.40 19.35
CA ASN A 151 2.70 13.73 20.35
C ASN A 151 1.89 12.57 19.72
N ASN A 152 1.35 11.70 20.57
CA ASN A 152 0.62 10.50 20.14
C ASN A 152 -0.64 10.81 19.30
N ALA A 153 -1.34 11.92 19.55
CA ALA A 153 -2.52 12.32 18.77
C ALA A 153 -2.13 12.82 17.38
N THR A 154 -1.09 13.66 17.28
CA THR A 154 -0.52 14.10 15.99
C THR A 154 -0.01 12.91 15.16
N LEU A 155 0.69 11.96 15.80
CA LEU A 155 1.14 10.71 15.14
C LEU A 155 -0.02 9.81 14.71
N ALA A 156 -1.08 9.67 15.52
CA ALA A 156 -2.27 8.90 15.17
C ALA A 156 -3.04 9.54 14.00
N ALA A 157 -3.19 10.87 13.99
CA ALA A 157 -3.81 11.59 12.88
C ALA A 157 -2.99 11.48 11.58
N ALA A 158 -1.66 11.58 11.66
CA ALA A 158 -0.78 11.38 10.51
C ALA A 158 -0.83 9.95 9.95
N LYS A 159 -0.93 8.93 10.82
CA LYS A 159 -1.16 7.53 10.41
C LYS A 159 -2.56 7.35 9.80
N ASN A 160 -3.58 7.99 10.34
CA ASN A 160 -4.94 7.93 9.80
C ASN A 160 -5.02 8.50 8.37
N ILE A 161 -4.24 9.55 8.04
CA ILE A 161 -4.12 10.03 6.65
C ILE A 161 -3.66 8.89 5.73
N GLN A 162 -2.62 8.13 6.10
CA GLN A 162 -2.13 7.01 5.28
C GLN A 162 -3.24 5.99 4.97
N THR A 163 -4.00 5.61 5.99
CA THR A 163 -5.14 4.69 5.85
C THR A 163 -6.23 5.27 4.95
N MET A 164 -6.56 6.56 5.10
CA MET A 164 -7.58 7.23 4.28
C MET A 164 -7.13 7.45 2.82
N THR A 165 -5.84 7.70 2.58
CA THR A 165 -5.26 7.83 1.24
C THR A 165 -5.29 6.48 0.50
N LEU A 166 -4.93 5.38 1.18
CA LEU A 166 -5.04 4.03 0.61
C LEU A 166 -6.50 3.67 0.29
N GLN A 167 -7.43 3.95 1.23
CA GLN A 167 -8.87 3.75 0.99
C GLN A 167 -9.38 4.59 -0.19
N ALA A 168 -8.92 5.83 -0.35
CA ALA A 168 -9.30 6.68 -1.49
C ALA A 168 -8.83 6.10 -2.83
N ALA A 169 -7.59 5.60 -2.92
CA ALA A 169 -7.09 4.92 -4.12
C ALA A 169 -7.93 3.66 -4.47
N ARG A 170 -8.26 2.84 -3.47
CA ARG A 170 -9.10 1.64 -3.69
C ARG A 170 -10.52 1.98 -4.14
N ARG A 171 -11.10 3.06 -3.63
CA ARG A 171 -12.41 3.57 -4.07
C ARG A 171 -12.37 4.09 -5.52
N GLU A 172 -11.24 4.66 -5.94
CA GLU A 172 -11.02 5.12 -7.32
C GLU A 172 -10.81 3.94 -8.29
N GLU A 173 -10.05 2.93 -7.88
CA GLU A 173 -9.90 1.64 -8.57
C GLU A 173 -11.26 0.95 -8.73
N LEU A 174 -12.06 0.89 -7.66
CA LEU A 174 -13.42 0.34 -7.68
C LEU A 174 -14.39 1.18 -8.53
N SER A 175 -14.33 2.51 -8.47
CA SER A 175 -15.16 3.43 -9.27
C SER A 175 -14.88 3.30 -10.78
N THR A 176 -13.59 3.19 -11.13
CA THR A 176 -13.13 2.89 -12.49
C THR A 176 -13.64 1.53 -12.95
N LEU A 177 -13.66 0.53 -12.07
CA LEU A 177 -14.12 -0.81 -12.36
C LEU A 177 -15.66 -0.91 -12.47
N MET A 178 -16.43 -0.18 -11.67
CA MET A 178 -17.90 -0.02 -11.87
C MET A 178 -18.21 0.55 -13.26
N SER A 179 -17.43 1.53 -13.69
CA SER A 179 -17.53 2.16 -15.01
C SER A 179 -17.14 1.20 -16.15
N GLN A 180 -16.32 0.19 -15.87
CA GLN A 180 -15.87 -0.83 -16.82
C GLN A 180 -16.51 -2.19 -16.54
N LYS A 181 -17.83 -2.28 -16.69
CA LYS A 181 -18.64 -3.48 -16.42
C LYS A 181 -18.07 -4.79 -17.00
N ASP A 182 -17.60 -4.75 -18.25
CA ASP A 182 -16.99 -5.91 -18.92
C ASP A 182 -15.63 -6.33 -18.36
N THR A 183 -14.93 -5.44 -17.63
CA THR A 183 -13.72 -5.75 -16.86
C THR A 183 -14.10 -6.30 -15.49
N ALA A 184 -15.09 -5.69 -14.83
CA ALA A 184 -15.59 -6.11 -13.51
C ALA A 184 -16.04 -7.57 -13.49
N VAL A 185 -16.92 -7.96 -14.43
CA VAL A 185 -17.49 -9.32 -14.53
C VAL A 185 -16.42 -10.39 -14.90
N LYS A 186 -15.23 -9.97 -15.36
CA LYS A 186 -14.11 -10.88 -15.68
C LYS A 186 -13.07 -10.99 -14.56
N MET A 187 -13.18 -10.21 -13.49
CA MET A 187 -12.31 -10.33 -12.32
C MET A 187 -12.68 -11.58 -11.49
N ALA A 188 -11.69 -12.20 -10.87
CA ALA A 188 -11.96 -13.25 -9.90
C ALA A 188 -12.71 -12.67 -8.67
N PRO A 189 -13.83 -13.28 -8.21
CA PRO A 189 -14.64 -12.76 -7.10
C PRO A 189 -13.85 -12.44 -5.82
N MET A 190 -12.83 -13.24 -5.52
CA MET A 190 -11.93 -13.03 -4.37
C MET A 190 -11.18 -11.69 -4.43
N HIS A 191 -10.76 -11.23 -5.61
CA HIS A 191 -10.11 -9.91 -5.75
C HIS A 191 -11.11 -8.77 -5.58
N LEU A 192 -12.37 -8.95 -6.03
CA LEU A 192 -13.44 -7.96 -5.84
C LEU A 192 -13.83 -7.84 -4.35
N GLN A 193 -13.93 -8.97 -3.64
CA GLN A 193 -14.16 -9.00 -2.20
C GLN A 193 -13.05 -8.29 -1.43
N GLN A 194 -11.77 -8.59 -1.73
CA GLN A 194 -10.63 -7.90 -1.13
C GLN A 194 -10.66 -6.39 -1.40
N LEU A 195 -10.95 -5.98 -2.65
CA LEU A 195 -11.05 -4.56 -3.02
C LEU A 195 -12.13 -3.82 -2.22
N LEU A 196 -13.30 -4.45 -2.00
CA LEU A 196 -14.37 -3.89 -1.16
C LEU A 196 -13.97 -3.76 0.32
N GLU A 197 -13.32 -4.79 0.87
CA GLU A 197 -12.84 -4.77 2.26
C GLU A 197 -11.74 -3.71 2.49
N GLU A 198 -10.86 -3.50 1.50
CA GLU A 198 -9.87 -2.43 1.52
C GLU A 198 -10.50 -1.03 1.31
N CYS A 199 -11.59 -0.92 0.54
CA CYS A 199 -12.32 0.35 0.36
C CYS A 199 -12.96 0.88 1.64
N ARG A 200 -13.41 0.00 2.55
CA ARG A 200 -14.14 0.35 3.79
C ARG A 200 -15.28 1.34 3.52
N LEU A 201 -16.20 0.92 2.67
CA LEU A 201 -17.44 1.65 2.35
C LEU A 201 -18.40 1.63 3.55
N ASP A 202 -19.44 2.46 3.53
CA ASP A 202 -20.56 2.29 4.46
C ASP A 202 -21.39 1.05 4.09
N ALA A 203 -22.11 0.49 5.06
CA ALA A 203 -22.84 -0.78 4.87
C ALA A 203 -23.93 -0.73 3.77
N LYS A 204 -24.48 0.46 3.46
CA LYS A 204 -25.47 0.59 2.38
C LYS A 204 -24.77 0.59 1.02
N LEU A 205 -23.69 1.36 0.86
CA LEU A 205 -22.93 1.39 -0.38
C LEU A 205 -22.23 0.05 -0.64
N ASP A 206 -21.61 -0.58 0.36
CA ASP A 206 -21.02 -1.93 0.26
C ASP A 206 -22.07 -2.96 -0.18
N SER A 207 -23.22 -3.03 0.48
CA SER A 207 -24.31 -3.94 0.09
C SER A 207 -24.82 -3.69 -1.33
N THR A 208 -24.83 -2.43 -1.79
CA THR A 208 -25.30 -2.09 -3.14
C THR A 208 -24.28 -2.50 -4.19
N VAL A 209 -22.98 -2.27 -3.95
CA VAL A 209 -21.90 -2.70 -4.86
C VAL A 209 -21.76 -4.24 -4.87
N ARG A 210 -22.02 -4.93 -3.76
CA ARG A 210 -22.06 -6.42 -3.72
C ARG A 210 -23.21 -7.01 -4.53
N GLU A 211 -24.44 -6.50 -4.35
CA GLU A 211 -25.59 -6.93 -5.16
C GLU A 211 -25.32 -6.70 -6.66
N ALA A 212 -24.76 -5.53 -6.98
CA ALA A 212 -24.38 -5.17 -8.34
C ALA A 212 -23.34 -6.14 -8.93
N LEU A 213 -22.29 -6.48 -8.18
CA LEU A 213 -21.21 -7.40 -8.60
C LEU A 213 -21.58 -8.89 -8.54
N ASP A 214 -22.80 -9.25 -8.15
CA ASP A 214 -23.24 -10.64 -7.93
C ASP A 214 -22.37 -11.38 -6.89
N LEU A 215 -21.93 -10.66 -5.85
CA LEU A 215 -21.13 -11.18 -4.74
C LEU A 215 -22.00 -11.50 -3.53
N GLU A 216 -21.67 -12.58 -2.83
CA GLU A 216 -22.34 -12.91 -1.56
C GLU A 216 -22.22 -11.75 -0.56
N SER A 217 -23.37 -11.38 0.02
CA SER A 217 -23.48 -10.36 1.05
C SER A 217 -22.94 -10.92 2.37
N THR A 218 -21.78 -10.41 2.79
CA THR A 218 -21.16 -10.78 4.06
C THR A 218 -21.94 -10.15 5.22
N HIS A 219 -22.98 -10.84 5.69
CA HIS A 219 -23.70 -10.46 6.90
C HIS A 219 -22.79 -10.55 8.13
N THR A 220 -22.54 -9.40 8.75
CA THR A 220 -21.86 -9.25 10.06
C THR A 220 -22.59 -8.23 10.91
#